data_AF-A0A3N2FNW8-F1
#
_entry.id   AF-A0A3N2FNW8-F1
#
_cell.length_a   1.000
_cell.length_b   1.000
_cell.length_c   1.000
_cell.angle_alpha   90.00
_cell.angle_beta   90.00
_cell.angle_gamma   90.00
#
_symmetry.space_group_name_H-M   'P 1'
#
loop_
_entity.id
_entity.type
_entity.pdbx_description
1 polymer ?
#
loop_
_entity_poly.entity_id
_entity_poly.type
_entity_poly.pdbx_seq_one_letter_code
_entity_poly.pdbx_strand_id
1 'polypeptide(L)'
;MSTLDQLTADLTTAMKARDSVRTNTIRQAIGAVRAEAKAGPVEKELSEDDVLKVLSREVKKRRDSAQIYTDAGADERAAIETAEADLFETYLPARLSDDDLAALVASVIADTGATSMRDMGGVMKEATARAGAAADGKKLSTLVRAALA
;
A
#
# COMPACT_ATOMS: atom_id res chain seq x y z
N MET A 1 17.65 0.49 -6.58
CA MET A 1 17.61 -0.36 -5.37
C MET A 1 16.16 -0.71 -5.16
N SER A 2 15.81 -1.99 -4.98
CA SER A 2 14.41 -2.38 -4.74
C SER A 2 13.97 -1.93 -3.34
N THR A 3 12.65 -1.87 -3.09
CA THR A 3 12.14 -1.58 -1.74
C THR A 3 12.60 -2.64 -0.73
N LEU A 4 12.71 -3.90 -1.15
CA LEU A 4 13.19 -4.99 -0.29
C LEU A 4 14.69 -4.85 0.05
N ASP A 5 15.50 -4.40 -0.90
CA ASP A 5 16.92 -4.09 -0.64
C ASP A 5 17.04 -2.92 0.34
N GLN A 6 16.22 -1.89 0.17
CA GLN A 6 16.20 -0.73 1.08
C GLN A 6 15.81 -1.14 2.51
N LEU A 7 14.75 -1.94 2.67
CA LEU A 7 14.36 -2.50 3.96
C LEU A 7 15.51 -3.29 4.61
N THR A 8 16.26 -4.07 3.84
CA THR A 8 17.38 -4.87 4.34
C THR A 8 18.56 -4.00 4.77
N ALA A 9 18.86 -2.95 4.00
CA ALA A 9 19.89 -1.96 4.36
C ALA A 9 19.51 -1.20 5.64
N ASP A 10 18.26 -0.73 5.72
CA ASP A 10 17.75 0.01 6.88
C ASP A 10 17.66 -0.86 8.14
N LEU A 11 17.34 -2.15 8.00
CA LEU A 11 17.42 -3.10 9.11
C LEU A 11 18.82 -3.13 9.71
N THR A 12 19.85 -3.19 8.85
CA THR A 12 21.25 -3.20 9.30
C THR A 12 21.61 -1.91 10.02
N THR A 13 21.14 -0.76 9.49
CA THR A 13 21.32 0.55 10.10
C THR A 13 20.64 0.64 11.47
N ALA A 14 19.38 0.21 11.58
CA ALA A 14 18.62 0.21 12.84
C ALA A 14 19.26 -0.69 13.90
N MET A 15 19.75 -1.87 13.50
CA MET A 15 20.46 -2.79 14.39
C MET A 15 21.76 -2.18 14.94
N LYS A 16 22.53 -1.46 14.10
CA LYS A 16 23.75 -0.75 14.53
C LYS A 16 23.44 0.41 15.47
N ALA A 17 22.35 1.13 15.22
CA ALA A 17 21.87 2.22 16.06
C ALA A 17 21.24 1.74 17.38
N ARG A 18 21.04 0.42 17.54
CA ARG A 18 20.33 -0.19 18.68
C ARG A 18 18.89 0.32 18.84
N ASP A 19 18.28 0.74 17.72
CA ASP A 19 16.87 1.13 17.66
C ASP A 19 16.01 -0.13 17.58
N SER A 20 15.56 -0.63 18.74
CA SER A 20 14.81 -1.87 18.84
C SER A 20 13.43 -1.78 18.18
N VAL A 21 12.78 -0.61 18.27
CA VAL A 21 11.47 -0.36 17.68
C VAL A 21 11.58 -0.46 16.16
N ARG A 22 12.42 0.37 15.54
CA ARG A 22 12.62 0.37 14.08
C ARG A 22 13.10 -0.99 13.58
N THR A 23 14.01 -1.63 14.32
CA THR A 23 14.50 -2.97 13.98
C THR A 23 13.36 -4.00 13.92
N ASN A 24 12.48 -4.02 14.92
CA ASN A 24 11.38 -4.98 14.97
C ASN A 24 10.35 -4.70 13.87
N THR A 25 9.98 -3.43 13.66
CA THR A 25 9.03 -3.05 12.62
C THR A 25 9.53 -3.39 11.21
N ILE A 26 10.81 -3.12 10.90
CA ILE A 26 11.41 -3.49 9.60
C ILE A 26 11.45 -5.03 9.43
N ARG A 27 11.77 -5.79 10.48
CA ARG A 27 11.73 -7.27 10.39
C ARG A 27 10.33 -7.78 10.09
N GLN A 28 9.29 -7.17 10.67
CA GLN A 28 7.91 -7.51 10.38
C GLN A 28 7.57 -7.20 8.92
N ALA A 29 8.01 -6.05 8.38
CA ALA A 29 7.82 -5.70 6.97
C ALA A 29 8.46 -6.74 6.03
N ILE A 30 9.73 -7.07 6.24
CA ILE A 30 10.44 -8.10 5.47
C ILE A 30 9.76 -9.47 5.64
N GLY A 31 9.30 -9.80 6.85
CA GLY A 31 8.56 -11.02 7.15
C GLY A 31 7.25 -11.13 6.36
N ALA A 32 6.48 -10.05 6.30
CA ALA A 32 5.23 -9.99 5.53
C ALA A 32 5.48 -10.19 4.02
N VAL A 33 6.53 -9.56 3.48
CA VAL A 33 6.94 -9.76 2.07
C VAL A 33 7.33 -11.21 1.82
N ARG A 34 8.16 -11.80 2.68
CA ARG A 34 8.54 -13.22 2.55
C ARG A 34 7.38 -14.19 2.72
N ALA A 35 6.41 -13.86 3.56
CA ALA A 35 5.19 -14.65 3.72
C ALA A 35 4.34 -14.61 2.44
N GLU A 36 4.22 -13.45 1.80
CA GLU A 36 3.52 -13.30 0.51
C GLU A 36 4.17 -14.16 -0.60
N ALA A 37 5.50 -14.22 -0.65
CA ALA A 37 6.23 -15.09 -1.58
C ALA A 37 5.84 -16.57 -1.42
N LYS A 38 5.43 -16.99 -0.22
CA LYS A 38 5.13 -18.38 0.16
C LYS A 38 3.64 -18.67 0.33
N ALA A 39 2.77 -17.72 0.03
CA ALA A 39 1.33 -17.88 0.26
C ALA A 39 0.66 -18.87 -0.71
N GLY A 40 1.29 -19.15 -1.86
CA GLY A 40 0.81 -20.07 -2.89
C GLY A 40 1.34 -21.50 -2.72
N PRO A 41 0.86 -22.45 -3.57
CA PRO A 41 1.34 -23.83 -3.57
C PRO A 41 2.82 -23.97 -3.97
N VAL A 42 3.36 -22.95 -4.64
CA VAL A 42 4.78 -22.83 -5.01
C VAL A 42 5.24 -21.45 -4.59
N GLU A 43 6.47 -21.36 -4.09
CA GLU A 43 7.11 -20.09 -3.77
C GLU A 43 7.26 -19.24 -5.04
N LYS A 44 6.76 -18.00 -5.01
CA LYS A 44 6.83 -17.05 -6.11
C LYS A 44 7.90 -16.00 -5.85
N GLU A 45 8.60 -15.61 -6.91
CA GLU A 45 9.41 -14.39 -6.90
C GLU A 45 8.47 -13.19 -6.93
N LEU A 46 8.68 -12.22 -6.02
CA LEU A 46 7.85 -11.04 -5.93
C LEU A 46 8.43 -9.93 -6.81
N SER A 47 7.57 -9.33 -7.62
CA SER A 47 7.91 -8.08 -8.31
C SER A 47 7.94 -6.90 -7.32
N GLU A 48 8.54 -5.78 -7.72
CA GLU A 48 8.52 -4.54 -6.93
C GLU A 48 7.08 -4.13 -6.58
N ASP A 49 6.16 -4.23 -7.55
CA ASP A 49 4.74 -3.93 -7.34
C ASP A 49 4.09 -4.85 -6.31
N ASP A 50 4.49 -6.13 -6.25
CA ASP A 50 3.98 -7.05 -5.24
C ASP A 50 4.48 -6.67 -3.85
N VAL A 51 5.76 -6.28 -3.72
CA VAL A 51 6.33 -5.78 -2.46
C VAL A 51 5.56 -4.54 -1.99
N LEU A 52 5.34 -3.57 -2.87
CA LEU A 52 4.60 -2.34 -2.55
C LEU A 52 3.14 -2.63 -2.17
N LYS A 53 2.48 -3.58 -2.83
CA LYS A 53 1.13 -4.03 -2.45
C LYS A 53 1.09 -4.65 -1.06
N VAL A 54 2.07 -5.48 -0.70
CA VAL A 54 2.18 -6.06 0.64
C VAL A 54 2.34 -4.97 1.69
N LEU A 55 3.27 -4.04 1.48
CA LEU A 55 3.51 -2.94 2.41
C LEU A 55 2.28 -2.03 2.54
N SER A 56 1.60 -1.72 1.44
CA SER A 56 0.35 -0.94 1.44
C SER A 56 -0.75 -1.61 2.27
N ARG A 57 -0.89 -2.93 2.16
CA ARG A 57 -1.82 -3.72 2.97
C ARG A 57 -1.45 -3.73 4.46
N GLU A 58 -0.15 -3.82 4.77
CA GLU A 58 0.35 -3.80 6.13
C GLU A 58 0.20 -2.42 6.80
N VAL A 59 0.35 -1.32 6.05
CA VAL A 59 -0.01 0.04 6.53
C VAL A 59 -1.50 0.07 6.90
N LYS A 60 -2.37 -0.36 5.98
CA LYS A 60 -3.82 -0.35 6.22
C LYS A 60 -4.18 -1.15 7.48
N LYS A 61 -3.63 -2.36 7.61
CA LYS A 61 -3.88 -3.23 8.76
C LYS A 61 -3.55 -2.53 10.08
N ARG A 62 -2.41 -1.84 10.16
CA ARG A 62 -1.98 -1.11 11.36
C ARG A 62 -2.86 0.11 11.64
N ARG A 63 -3.25 0.88 10.61
CA ARG A 63 -4.19 1.99 10.76
C ARG A 63 -5.56 1.51 11.27
N ASP A 64 -6.06 0.40 10.74
CA ASP A 64 -7.31 -0.21 11.17
C ASP A 64 -7.20 -0.71 12.63
N SER A 65 -6.08 -1.35 13.01
CA SER A 65 -5.79 -1.74 14.40
C SER A 65 -5.69 -0.55 15.35
N ALA A 66 -5.03 0.53 14.92
CA ALA A 66 -4.88 1.75 15.70
C ALA A 66 -6.27 2.35 16.02
N GLN A 67 -7.17 2.40 15.04
CA GLN A 67 -8.54 2.86 15.25
C GLN A 67 -9.28 1.98 16.26
N ILE A 68 -9.17 0.64 16.14
CA ILE A 68 -9.79 -0.29 17.09
C ILE A 68 -9.28 -0.07 18.51
N TYR A 69 -7.98 0.18 18.69
CA TYR A 69 -7.41 0.46 20.00
C TYR A 69 -7.86 1.82 20.56
N THR A 70 -7.92 2.86 19.73
CA THR A 70 -8.47 4.17 20.12
C THR A 70 -9.92 4.04 20.56
N ASP A 71 -10.76 3.33 19.79
CA ASP A 71 -12.18 3.12 20.12
C ASP A 71 -12.36 2.33 21.43
N ALA A 72 -11.38 1.49 21.79
CA ALA A 72 -11.34 0.75 23.04
C ALA A 72 -10.69 1.52 24.22
N GLY A 73 -10.27 2.77 24.03
CA GLY A 73 -9.57 3.58 25.04
C GLY A 73 -8.15 3.12 25.35
N ALA A 74 -7.52 2.37 24.44
CA ALA A 74 -6.17 1.84 24.57
C ALA A 74 -5.15 2.68 23.79
N ASP A 75 -5.06 3.98 24.10
CA ASP A 75 -4.30 4.98 23.33
C ASP A 75 -2.81 4.64 23.15
N GLU A 76 -2.18 4.04 24.17
CA GLU A 76 -0.77 3.61 24.07
C GLU A 76 -0.57 2.55 22.97
N ARG A 77 -1.52 1.61 22.82
CA ARG A 77 -1.46 0.60 21.76
C ARG A 77 -1.79 1.21 20.40
N ALA A 78 -2.72 2.16 20.35
CA ALA A 78 -3.03 2.89 19.13
C ALA A 78 -1.82 3.69 18.62
N ALA A 79 -1.07 4.31 19.53
CA ALA A 79 0.16 5.05 19.21
C ALA A 79 1.25 4.13 18.64
N ILE A 80 1.42 2.92 19.19
CA ILE A 80 2.37 1.93 18.66
C ILE A 80 2.01 1.53 17.23
N GLU A 81 0.75 1.13 17.00
CA GLU A 81 0.28 0.75 15.66
C GLU A 81 0.42 1.91 14.65
N THR A 82 0.13 3.14 15.08
CA THR A 82 0.28 4.35 14.27
C THR A 82 1.74 4.59 13.89
N ALA A 83 2.66 4.53 14.84
CA ALA A 83 4.09 4.72 14.59
C ALA A 83 4.65 3.64 13.66
N GLU A 84 4.18 2.39 13.80
CA GLU A 84 4.56 1.33 12.87
C GLU A 84 3.99 1.58 11.47
N ALA A 85 2.73 2.02 11.34
CA ALA A 85 2.12 2.35 10.07
C ALA A 85 2.90 3.47 9.35
N ASP A 86 3.26 4.53 10.08
CA ASP A 86 4.07 5.65 9.57
C ASP A 86 5.42 5.17 9.06
N LEU A 87 6.07 4.24 9.77
CA LEU A 87 7.35 3.67 9.31
C LEU A 87 7.18 2.89 8.01
N PHE A 88 6.17 2.03 7.90
CA PHE A 88 5.90 1.28 6.67
C PHE A 88 5.60 2.23 5.50
N GLU A 89 4.88 3.32 5.76
CA GLU A 89 4.52 4.31 4.75
C GLU A 89 5.72 5.04 4.16
N THR A 90 6.85 5.15 4.89
CA THR A 90 8.11 5.71 4.37
C THR A 90 8.74 4.88 3.24
N TYR A 91 8.34 3.63 3.08
CA TYR A 91 8.78 2.72 2.00
C TYR A 91 7.80 2.68 0.82
N LEU A 92 6.70 3.43 0.88
CA LEU A 92 5.73 3.50 -0.19
C LEU A 92 5.91 4.79 -1.00
N PRO A 93 5.60 4.79 -2.31
CA PRO A 93 5.39 6.02 -3.05
C PRO A 93 4.31 6.85 -2.40
N ALA A 94 4.43 8.18 -2.51
CA ALA A 94 3.39 9.10 -2.06
C ALA A 94 2.05 8.69 -2.67
N ARG A 95 1.05 8.45 -1.80
CA ARG A 95 -0.28 8.07 -2.26
C ARG A 95 -0.95 9.24 -2.95
N LEU A 96 -1.70 8.93 -4.00
CA LEU A 96 -2.58 9.91 -4.62
C LEU A 96 -3.67 10.28 -3.61
N SER A 97 -3.95 11.59 -3.51
CA SER A 97 -5.10 12.07 -2.75
C SER A 97 -6.41 11.62 -3.42
N ASP A 98 -7.53 11.75 -2.72
CA ASP A 98 -8.84 11.42 -3.31
C ASP A 98 -9.14 12.31 -4.52
N ASP A 99 -8.70 13.57 -4.50
CA ASP A 99 -8.83 14.51 -5.62
C ASP A 99 -7.92 14.13 -6.79
N ASP A 100 -6.67 13.74 -6.52
CA ASP A 100 -5.74 13.30 -7.56
C ASP A 100 -6.21 11.99 -8.21
N LEU A 101 -6.77 11.07 -7.41
CA LEU A 101 -7.39 9.84 -7.92
C LEU A 101 -8.59 10.15 -8.81
N ALA A 102 -9.46 11.08 -8.40
CA ALA A 102 -10.61 11.48 -9.20
C ALA A 102 -10.17 12.15 -10.52
N ALA A 103 -9.18 13.04 -10.47
CA ALA A 103 -8.60 13.68 -11.65
C ALA A 103 -7.96 12.66 -12.60
N LEU A 104 -7.25 11.67 -12.06
CA LEU A 104 -6.68 10.57 -12.85
C LEU A 104 -7.78 9.78 -13.56
N VAL A 105 -8.84 9.40 -12.85
CA VAL A 105 -9.98 8.66 -13.43
C VAL A 105 -10.64 9.46 -14.56
N ALA A 106 -10.88 10.76 -14.34
CA ALA A 106 -11.47 11.64 -15.35
C ALA A 106 -10.57 11.74 -16.60
N SER A 107 -9.25 11.88 -16.43
CA SER A 107 -8.30 11.89 -17.53
C SER A 107 -8.31 10.58 -18.31
N VAL A 108 -8.33 9.42 -17.64
CA VAL A 108 -8.37 8.12 -18.30
C VAL A 108 -9.67 7.93 -19.09
N ILE A 109 -10.80 8.35 -18.53
CA ILE A 109 -12.10 8.28 -19.23
C ILE A 109 -12.08 9.16 -20.49
N ALA A 110 -11.56 10.37 -20.39
CA ALA A 110 -11.43 11.28 -21.53
C ALA A 110 -10.54 10.69 -22.64
N ASP A 111 -9.38 10.11 -22.28
CA ASP A 111 -8.44 9.54 -23.24
C ASP A 111 -8.97 8.27 -23.90
N THR A 112 -9.74 7.46 -23.17
CA THR A 112 -10.29 6.19 -23.66
C THR A 112 -11.63 6.35 -24.38
N GLY A 113 -12.31 7.49 -24.20
CA GLY A 113 -13.67 7.70 -24.69
C GLY A 113 -14.70 6.79 -24.03
N ALA A 114 -14.41 6.29 -22.83
CA ALA A 114 -15.30 5.41 -22.08
C ALA A 114 -16.59 6.15 -21.71
N THR A 115 -17.74 5.49 -21.88
CA THR A 115 -19.05 6.12 -21.65
C THR A 115 -19.99 5.27 -20.79
N SER A 116 -19.61 4.02 -20.51
CA SER A 116 -20.48 3.13 -19.75
C SER A 116 -19.71 2.11 -18.92
N MET A 117 -20.42 1.46 -18.01
CA MET A 117 -19.91 0.32 -17.23
C MET A 117 -19.32 -0.82 -18.08
N ARG A 118 -19.63 -0.92 -19.38
CA ARG A 118 -18.99 -1.89 -20.28
C ARG A 118 -17.49 -1.63 -20.47
N ASP A 119 -17.09 -0.36 -20.35
CA ASP A 119 -15.73 0.10 -20.56
C ASP A 119 -14.89 0.03 -19.26
N MET A 120 -15.53 -0.28 -18.13
CA MET A 120 -14.90 -0.28 -16.80
C MET A 120 -13.62 -1.11 -16.76
N GLY A 121 -13.58 -2.28 -17.41
CA GLY A 121 -12.39 -3.12 -17.44
C GLY A 121 -11.17 -2.44 -18.09
N GLY A 122 -11.40 -1.71 -19.18
CA GLY A 122 -10.36 -0.94 -19.88
C GLY A 122 -9.89 0.26 -19.07
N VAL A 123 -10.84 1.04 -18.54
CA VAL A 123 -10.55 2.21 -17.68
C VAL A 123 -9.77 1.78 -16.44
N MET A 124 -10.17 0.69 -15.77
CA MET A 124 -9.46 0.17 -14.61
C MET A 124 -8.02 -0.23 -14.93
N LYS A 125 -7.80 -0.89 -16.08
CA LYS A 125 -6.46 -1.31 -16.52
C LYS A 125 -5.55 -0.10 -16.72
N GLU A 126 -6.02 0.90 -17.46
CA GLU A 126 -5.25 2.11 -17.75
C GLU A 126 -5.02 2.96 -16.50
N ALA A 127 -6.05 3.18 -15.68
CA ALA A 127 -5.92 3.96 -14.45
C ALA A 127 -4.98 3.29 -13.45
N THR A 128 -4.99 1.96 -13.35
CA THR A 128 -4.03 1.22 -12.50
C THR A 128 -2.61 1.35 -13.03
N ALA A 129 -2.42 1.29 -14.36
CA ALA A 129 -1.11 1.45 -14.97
C ALA A 129 -0.54 2.86 -14.73
N ARG A 130 -1.36 3.90 -14.82
CA ARG A 130 -0.94 5.30 -14.57
C ARG A 130 -0.71 5.60 -13.09
N ALA A 131 -1.55 5.07 -12.20
CA ALA A 131 -1.39 5.29 -10.77
C ALA A 131 -0.25 4.46 -10.16
N GLY A 132 0.05 3.30 -10.74
CA GLY A 132 1.00 2.34 -10.17
C GLY A 132 0.65 1.99 -8.72
N ALA A 133 1.69 1.88 -7.88
CA ALA A 133 1.56 1.59 -6.46
C ALA A 133 1.03 2.76 -5.60
N ALA A 134 0.84 3.96 -6.19
CA ALA A 134 0.35 5.13 -5.47
C ALA A 134 -1.19 5.16 -5.32
N ALA A 135 -1.92 4.32 -6.08
CA ALA A 135 -3.37 4.21 -5.93
C ALA A 135 -3.79 3.18 -4.87
N ASP A 136 -4.74 3.59 -4.03
CA ASP A 136 -5.60 2.62 -3.36
C ASP A 136 -6.56 2.00 -4.38
N GLY A 137 -6.34 0.73 -4.72
CA GLY A 137 -7.12 0.04 -5.75
C GLY A 137 -8.62 -0.05 -5.45
N LYS A 138 -9.01 -0.09 -4.16
CA LYS A 138 -10.44 -0.11 -3.78
C LYS A 138 -11.07 1.26 -4.01
N LYS A 139 -10.38 2.34 -3.63
CA LYS A 139 -10.82 3.71 -3.92
C LYS A 139 -10.90 3.96 -5.42
N LEU A 140 -9.85 3.59 -6.16
CA LEU A 140 -9.80 3.71 -7.62
C LEU A 140 -10.98 2.99 -8.28
N SER A 141 -11.25 1.75 -7.88
CA SER A 141 -12.39 0.97 -8.40
C SER A 141 -13.75 1.63 -8.10
N THR A 142 -13.89 2.22 -6.91
CA THR A 142 -15.11 2.93 -6.50
C THR A 142 -15.32 4.18 -7.34
N LEU A 143 -14.27 4.97 -7.55
CA LEU A 143 -14.32 6.19 -8.36
C LEU A 143 -14.62 5.90 -9.83
N VAL A 144 -13.96 4.89 -10.43
CA VAL A 144 -14.22 4.48 -11.81
C VAL A 144 -15.67 4.02 -11.97
N ARG A 145 -16.19 3.22 -11.03
CA ARG A 145 -17.59 2.79 -11.07
C ARG A 145 -18.54 3.99 -10.98
N ALA A 146 -18.28 4.94 -10.09
CA ALA A 146 -19.11 6.12 -9.92
C ALA A 146 -19.11 7.02 -11.17
N ALA A 147 -17.98 7.11 -11.88
CA ALA A 147 -17.84 7.94 -13.08
C ALA A 147 -18.47 7.33 -14.34
N LEU A 148 -18.70 6.01 -14.37
CA LEU A 148 -19.24 5.27 -15.54
C LEU A 148 -20.67 4.74 -15.33
N ALA A 149 -21.25 4.98 -14.16
CA ALA A 149 -22.63 4.61 -13.81
C ALA A 149 -23.62 5.63 -14.36
#